data_AF-A0A0L6UII7-F1
#
_entry.id   AF-A0A0L6UII7-F1
#
_cell.length_a   1.000
_cell.length_b   1.000
_cell.length_c   1.000
_cell.angle_alpha   90.00
_cell.angle_beta   90.00
_cell.angle_gamma   90.00
#
_symmetry.space_group_name_H-M   'P 1'
#
loop_
_entity.id
_entity.type
_entity.pdbx_description
1 polymer ?
#
loop_
_entity_poly.entity_id
_entity_poly.type
_entity_poly.pdbx_seq_one_letter_code
_entity_poly.pdbx_strand_id
1 'polypeptide(L)'
;MSSAAATADTRSYGLAYIRSTPLNQIPATSNPMVIAKPQPFDETRGTASKAFVGQIGLHAVTYPGRVPSDTRKVVFTVLFMKDYAATWSQPQLDKVFNGEPVVFNNFLNYFRSRLFDHNPWHRAKVALWNLRQTGTVLAYMQDFNQHART
;
A
#
# COMPACT_ATOMS: atom_id res chain seq x y z
N MET A 1 -32.21 -76.79 -31.42
CA MET A 1 -32.97 -75.52 -31.36
C MET A 1 -32.44 -74.77 -30.13
N SER A 2 -31.32 -74.05 -30.23
CA SER A 2 -31.10 -72.70 -30.76
C SER A 2 -31.69 -71.56 -29.92
N SER A 3 -30.76 -70.77 -29.34
CA SER A 3 -30.83 -69.33 -29.02
C SER A 3 -31.66 -68.91 -27.77
N ALA A 4 -31.34 -67.85 -27.02
CA ALA A 4 -30.25 -66.86 -27.06
C ALA A 4 -30.18 -66.15 -25.69
N ALA A 5 -28.99 -65.69 -25.31
CA ALA A 5 -28.78 -64.74 -24.23
C ALA A 5 -29.05 -63.30 -24.72
N ALA A 6 -29.65 -62.45 -23.87
CA ALA A 6 -29.68 -61.00 -24.07
C ALA A 6 -29.77 -60.24 -22.73
N THR A 7 -28.58 -59.91 -22.23
CA THR A 7 -28.07 -58.62 -21.75
C THR A 7 -28.99 -57.60 -21.07
N ALA A 8 -28.50 -57.10 -19.93
CA ALA A 8 -29.03 -56.05 -19.07
C ALA A 8 -29.23 -54.69 -19.79
N ASP A 9 -30.40 -54.08 -19.56
CA ASP A 9 -30.70 -52.70 -19.94
C ASP A 9 -30.38 -51.77 -18.76
N THR A 10 -29.25 -51.08 -18.86
CA THR A 10 -28.85 -50.02 -17.92
C THR A 10 -29.33 -48.70 -18.48
N ARG A 11 -30.39 -48.14 -17.92
CA ARG A 11 -30.90 -46.81 -18.28
C ARG A 11 -29.84 -45.75 -17.98
N SER A 12 -29.22 -45.26 -19.05
CA SER A 12 -28.25 -44.17 -19.04
C SER A 12 -28.96 -42.83 -18.88
N TYR A 13 -28.72 -42.14 -17.77
CA TYR A 13 -29.14 -40.75 -17.58
C TYR A 13 -28.29 -39.85 -18.49
N GLY A 14 -28.91 -39.31 -19.54
CA GLY A 14 -28.30 -38.30 -20.40
C GLY A 14 -28.17 -36.97 -19.66
N LEU A 15 -26.98 -36.67 -19.13
CA LEU A 15 -26.55 -35.30 -18.85
C LEU A 15 -25.64 -34.86 -19.99
N ALA A 16 -26.22 -34.13 -20.94
CA ALA A 16 -25.46 -33.41 -21.96
C ALA A 16 -24.55 -32.40 -21.26
N TYR A 17 -23.25 -32.68 -21.22
CA TYR A 17 -22.24 -31.70 -20.83
C TYR A 17 -22.30 -30.53 -21.82
N ILE A 18 -22.86 -29.40 -21.40
CA ILE A 18 -22.67 -28.12 -22.07
C ILE A 18 -21.18 -27.80 -21.93
N ARG A 19 -20.43 -28.01 -23.00
CA ARG A 19 -19.04 -27.58 -23.12
C ARG A 19 -19.04 -26.05 -23.21
N SER A 20 -18.93 -25.38 -22.07
CA SER A 20 -18.59 -23.96 -22.04
C SER A 20 -17.19 -23.82 -22.65
N THR A 21 -17.14 -23.30 -23.87
CA THR A 21 -15.92 -22.78 -24.48
C THR A 21 -15.34 -21.75 -23.51
N PRO A 22 -14.08 -21.88 -23.04
CA PRO A 22 -13.46 -20.80 -22.32
C PRO A 22 -13.36 -19.62 -23.28
N LEU A 23 -13.92 -18.46 -22.88
CA LEU A 23 -13.66 -17.20 -23.55
C LEU A 23 -12.14 -17.07 -23.59
N ASN A 24 -11.61 -17.09 -24.82
CA ASN A 24 -10.21 -16.87 -25.11
C ASN A 24 -9.81 -15.57 -24.41
N GLN A 25 -9.09 -15.68 -23.29
CA GLN A 25 -8.50 -14.53 -22.63
C GLN A 25 -7.46 -14.02 -23.63
N ILE A 26 -7.77 -12.91 -24.28
CA ILE A 26 -6.76 -12.08 -24.92
C ILE A 26 -5.70 -11.86 -23.84
N PRO A 27 -4.44 -12.28 -24.04
CA PRO A 27 -3.40 -11.85 -23.13
C PRO A 27 -3.34 -10.34 -23.29
N ALA A 28 -3.95 -9.61 -22.35
CA ALA A 28 -3.60 -8.23 -22.14
C ALA A 28 -2.12 -8.27 -21.79
N THR A 29 -1.26 -7.99 -22.77
CA THR A 29 0.14 -7.68 -22.54
C THR A 29 0.15 -6.38 -21.77
N SER A 30 -0.17 -6.47 -20.48
CA SER A 30 0.01 -5.38 -19.54
C SER A 30 1.50 -5.22 -19.47
N ASN A 31 2.02 -4.16 -20.11
CA ASN A 31 3.31 -3.63 -19.73
C ASN A 31 3.30 -3.54 -18.20
N PRO A 32 4.20 -4.22 -17.48
CA PRO A 32 4.15 -4.17 -16.04
C PRO A 32 4.28 -2.70 -15.66
N MET A 33 3.24 -2.15 -15.03
CA MET A 33 3.29 -0.80 -14.51
C MET A 33 4.46 -0.79 -13.51
N VAL A 34 5.58 -0.19 -13.91
CA VAL A 34 6.78 -0.11 -13.09
C VAL A 34 6.58 1.06 -12.15
N ILE A 35 6.18 0.77 -10.92
CA ILE A 35 6.24 1.77 -9.85
C ILE A 35 7.68 1.96 -9.42
N ALA A 36 8.07 3.22 -9.21
CA ALA A 36 9.36 3.55 -8.65
C ALA A 36 9.51 2.89 -7.26
N LYS A 37 10.68 2.31 -7.02
CA LYS A 37 11.08 1.80 -5.70
C LYS A 37 10.90 2.92 -4.66
N PRO A 38 10.27 2.66 -3.49
CA PRO A 38 10.16 3.65 -2.44
C PRO A 38 11.53 4.22 -2.08
N GLN A 39 11.57 5.53 -1.83
CA GLN A 39 12.80 6.18 -1.41
C GLN A 39 13.10 5.82 0.05
N PRO A 40 14.38 5.67 0.43
CA PRO A 40 14.74 5.50 1.82
C PRO A 40 14.31 6.71 2.66
N PHE A 41 13.80 6.46 3.86
CA PHE A 41 13.21 7.47 4.75
C PHE A 41 14.01 7.61 6.05
N ASP A 42 14.41 8.84 6.35
CA ASP A 42 15.34 9.24 7.41
C ASP A 42 14.65 9.87 8.63
N GLU A 43 13.34 9.68 8.78
CA GLU A 43 12.52 10.29 9.83
C GLU A 43 12.06 11.74 9.58
N THR A 44 12.26 12.31 8.39
CA THR A 44 11.76 13.67 8.12
C THR A 44 10.24 13.79 8.34
N ARG A 45 9.83 14.61 9.34
CA ARG A 45 8.43 14.82 9.74
C ARG A 45 7.62 15.60 8.70
N GLY A 46 6.29 15.56 8.85
CA GLY A 46 5.39 16.36 8.03
C GLY A 46 5.28 15.82 6.60
N THR A 47 5.47 16.66 5.59
CA THR A 47 5.24 16.33 4.17
C THR A 47 6.01 15.09 3.70
N ALA A 48 7.28 14.95 4.09
CA ALA A 48 8.09 13.80 3.69
C ALA A 48 7.54 12.47 4.23
N SER A 49 7.15 12.44 5.52
CA SER A 49 6.52 11.25 6.13
C SER A 49 5.20 10.85 5.45
N LYS A 50 4.39 11.83 5.03
CA LYS A 50 3.14 11.59 4.27
C LYS A 50 3.44 11.01 2.89
N ALA A 51 4.43 11.55 2.19
CA ALA A 51 4.85 11.05 0.88
C ALA A 51 5.38 9.61 0.95
N PHE A 52 6.18 9.29 1.97
CA PHE A 52 6.67 7.94 2.22
C PHE A 52 5.53 6.93 2.43
N VAL A 53 4.57 7.23 3.31
CA VAL A 53 3.38 6.37 3.51
C VAL A 53 2.59 6.18 2.22
N GLY A 54 2.46 7.23 1.42
CA GLY A 54 1.83 7.18 0.10
C GLY A 54 2.54 6.21 -0.85
N GLN A 55 3.88 6.26 -0.92
CA GLN A 55 4.67 5.33 -1.75
C GLN A 55 4.51 3.87 -1.32
N ILE A 56 4.55 3.60 -0.01
CA ILE A 56 4.35 2.25 0.54
C ILE A 56 2.95 1.73 0.20
N GLY A 57 1.91 2.53 0.42
CA GLY A 57 0.54 2.17 0.11
C GLY A 57 0.35 1.88 -1.38
N LEU A 58 0.90 2.74 -2.24
CA LEU A 58 0.84 2.57 -3.68
C LEU A 58 1.53 1.26 -4.12
N HIS A 59 2.71 0.97 -3.57
CA HIS A 59 3.43 -0.27 -3.89
C HIS A 59 2.68 -1.53 -3.42
N ALA A 60 2.01 -1.47 -2.27
CA ALA A 60 1.19 -2.58 -1.76
C ALA A 60 -0.05 -2.84 -2.64
N VAL A 61 -0.70 -1.79 -3.14
CA VAL A 61 -1.89 -1.91 -4.00
C VAL A 61 -1.53 -2.38 -5.40
N THR A 62 -0.38 -1.97 -5.95
CA THR A 62 0.04 -2.40 -7.29
C THR A 62 0.56 -3.83 -7.33
N TYR A 63 1.18 -4.31 -6.24
CA TYR A 63 1.71 -5.66 -6.17
C TYR A 63 1.10 -6.48 -5.01
N PRO A 64 -0.23 -6.70 -5.02
CA PRO A 64 -0.93 -7.34 -3.90
C PRO A 64 -0.46 -8.79 -3.68
N GLY A 65 -0.04 -9.49 -4.76
CA GLY A 65 0.51 -10.84 -4.67
C GLY A 65 1.92 -10.94 -4.10
N ARG A 66 2.72 -9.86 -4.10
CA ARG A 66 4.10 -9.86 -3.58
C ARG A 66 4.15 -9.56 -2.09
N VAL A 67 3.22 -8.71 -1.61
CA VAL A 67 3.13 -8.30 -0.20
C VAL A 67 1.74 -8.62 0.38
N PRO A 68 1.27 -9.88 0.33
CA PRO A 68 -0.12 -10.22 0.65
C PRO A 68 -0.46 -10.11 2.14
N SER A 69 0.51 -10.32 3.03
CA SER A 69 0.28 -10.31 4.48
C SER A 69 0.72 -9.01 5.13
N ASP A 70 0.09 -8.67 6.24
CA ASP A 70 0.44 -7.50 7.04
C ASP A 70 1.89 -7.55 7.53
N THR A 71 2.36 -8.72 7.94
CA THR A 71 3.77 -8.98 8.25
C THR A 71 4.70 -8.59 7.10
N ARG A 72 4.40 -8.99 5.86
CA ARG A 72 5.22 -8.61 4.69
C ARG A 72 5.16 -7.11 4.42
N LYS A 73 4.03 -6.44 4.66
CA LYS A 73 3.90 -4.98 4.51
C LYS A 73 4.74 -4.23 5.55
N VAL A 74 4.78 -4.70 6.79
CA VAL A 74 5.63 -4.14 7.86
C VAL A 74 7.10 -4.30 7.49
N VAL A 75 7.55 -5.53 7.17
CA VAL A 75 8.94 -5.79 6.76
C VAL A 75 9.33 -4.96 5.55
N PHE A 76 8.45 -4.90 4.53
CA PHE A 76 8.66 -4.08 3.35
C PHE A 76 8.83 -2.61 3.71
N THR A 77 8.00 -2.07 4.61
CA THR A 77 8.10 -0.66 5.03
C THR A 77 9.40 -0.38 5.77
N VAL A 78 9.76 -1.24 6.72
CA VAL A 78 10.98 -1.08 7.54
C VAL A 78 12.25 -1.21 6.69
N LEU A 79 12.23 -1.99 5.61
CA LEU A 79 13.36 -2.10 4.66
C LEU A 79 13.75 -0.76 4.02
N PHE A 80 12.82 0.20 3.96
CA PHE A 80 13.08 1.55 3.46
C PHE A 80 13.32 2.58 4.55
N MET A 81 13.34 2.20 5.82
CA MET A 81 13.67 3.11 6.92
C MET A 81 15.17 3.16 7.16
N LYS A 82 15.68 4.33 7.51
CA LYS A 82 17.09 4.57 7.86
C LYS A 82 17.24 5.02 9.30
N ASP A 83 18.44 4.78 9.84
CA ASP A 83 18.92 5.36 11.09
C ASP A 83 17.90 5.22 12.23
N TYR A 84 17.53 6.33 12.86
CA TYR A 84 16.59 6.37 13.96
C TYR A 84 15.21 5.77 13.59
N ALA A 85 14.77 5.91 12.34
CA ALA A 85 13.51 5.32 11.86
C ALA A 85 13.52 3.79 11.89
N ALA A 86 14.66 3.18 11.57
CA ALA A 86 14.85 1.74 11.68
C ALA A 86 14.91 1.30 13.16
N THR A 87 15.60 2.07 14.01
CA THR A 87 15.75 1.77 15.44
C THR A 87 14.41 1.65 16.16
N TRP A 88 13.49 2.61 16.00
CA TRP A 88 12.20 2.51 16.70
C TRP A 88 11.25 1.47 16.10
N SER A 89 11.53 0.99 14.88
CA SER A 89 10.78 -0.08 14.23
C SER A 89 11.24 -1.48 14.65
N GLN A 90 12.36 -1.61 15.36
CA GLN A 90 12.90 -2.89 15.84
C GLN A 90 11.88 -3.73 16.63
N PRO A 91 11.09 -3.18 17.58
CA PRO A 91 10.13 -4.00 18.31
C PRO A 91 9.07 -4.65 17.41
N GLN A 92 8.77 -4.05 16.25
CA GLN A 92 7.85 -4.66 15.28
C GLN A 92 8.54 -5.77 14.48
N LEU A 93 9.83 -5.60 14.16
CA LEU A 93 10.61 -6.65 13.52
C LEU A 93 10.82 -7.86 14.44
N ASP A 94 11.07 -7.64 15.73
CA ASP A 94 11.23 -8.72 16.71
C ASP A 94 9.97 -9.59 16.76
N LYS A 95 8.79 -8.97 16.77
CA LYS A 95 7.51 -9.68 16.66
C LYS A 95 7.42 -10.51 15.39
N VAL A 96 7.81 -9.93 14.25
CA VAL A 96 7.84 -10.66 12.97
C VAL A 96 8.78 -11.86 13.02
N PHE A 97 9.98 -11.72 13.58
CA PHE A 97 10.95 -12.81 13.67
C PHE A 97 10.54 -13.90 14.66
N ASN A 98 9.80 -13.54 15.71
CA ASN A 98 9.23 -14.48 16.67
C ASN A 98 7.93 -15.15 16.16
N GLY A 99 7.48 -14.83 14.95
CA GLY A 99 6.23 -15.35 14.38
C GLY A 99 4.97 -14.79 15.03
N GLU A 100 5.08 -13.71 15.80
CA GLU A 100 3.94 -13.03 16.38
C GLU A 100 3.14 -12.29 15.29
N PRO A 101 1.80 -12.25 15.42
CA PRO A 101 0.96 -11.50 14.49
C PRO A 101 1.23 -10.01 14.61
N VAL A 102 1.54 -9.37 13.49
CA VAL A 102 1.65 -7.91 13.38
C VAL A 102 0.58 -7.40 12.43
N VAL A 103 -0.15 -6.37 12.87
CA VAL A 103 -1.20 -5.71 12.08
C VAL A 103 -0.63 -4.46 11.43
N PHE A 104 -0.66 -4.40 10.10
CA PHE A 104 -0.02 -3.32 9.35
C PHE A 104 -0.64 -1.95 9.66
N ASN A 105 -1.96 -1.90 9.87
CA ASN A 105 -2.65 -0.66 10.22
C ASN A 105 -2.22 -0.11 11.59
N ASN A 106 -1.94 -0.97 12.57
CA ASN A 106 -1.45 -0.55 13.88
C ASN A 106 -0.06 0.07 13.78
N PHE A 107 0.82 -0.56 12.97
CA PHE A 107 2.13 0.00 12.65
C PHE A 107 2.02 1.37 11.97
N LEU A 108 1.17 1.50 10.94
CA LEU A 108 0.95 2.78 10.27
C LEU A 108 0.38 3.85 11.20
N ASN A 109 -0.53 3.50 12.11
CA ASN A 109 -1.07 4.48 13.06
C ASN A 109 0.00 4.98 14.03
N TYR A 110 0.88 4.09 14.51
CA TYR A 110 2.02 4.49 15.32
C TYR A 110 3.04 5.34 14.52
N PHE A 111 3.31 4.99 13.26
CA PHE A 111 4.15 5.80 12.38
C PHE A 111 3.57 7.21 12.21
N ARG A 112 2.27 7.29 11.93
CA ARG A 112 1.55 8.57 11.75
C ARG A 112 1.62 9.39 13.02
N SER A 113 1.39 8.80 14.19
CA SER A 113 1.43 9.54 15.47
C SER A 113 2.81 10.15 15.75
N ARG A 114 3.89 9.47 15.35
CA ARG A 114 5.27 9.95 15.53
C ARG A 114 5.68 11.03 14.55
N LEU A 115 5.26 10.93 13.29
CA LEU A 115 5.89 11.65 12.19
C LEU A 115 4.99 12.61 11.44
N PHE A 116 3.67 12.43 11.55
CA PHE A 116 2.75 13.38 10.94
C PHE A 116 2.73 14.63 11.81
N ASP A 117 2.73 15.80 11.18
CA ASP A 117 2.52 17.05 11.91
C ASP A 117 1.11 17.02 12.52
N HIS A 118 1.01 16.96 13.86
CA HIS A 118 -0.26 16.87 14.60
C HIS A 118 -0.96 18.20 14.75
N ASN A 119 -0.28 19.30 14.43
CA ASN A 119 -0.84 20.63 14.53
C ASN A 119 -0.53 21.48 13.30
N PRO A 120 -0.96 21.03 12.11
CA PRO A 120 -0.76 21.78 10.87
C PRO A 120 -1.40 23.17 10.99
N TRP A 121 -2.52 23.28 11.69
CA TRP A 121 -3.23 24.53 11.91
C TRP A 121 -2.44 25.52 12.76
N HIS A 122 -1.85 25.10 13.89
CA HIS A 122 -1.00 25.97 14.68
C HIS A 122 0.27 26.36 13.93
N ARG A 123 0.87 25.43 13.18
CA ARG A 123 2.05 25.74 12.36
C ARG A 123 1.72 26.77 11.27
N ALA A 124 0.61 26.59 10.56
CA ALA A 124 0.11 27.54 9.56
C ALA A 124 -0.25 28.88 10.20
N LYS A 125 -0.91 28.87 11.37
CA LYS A 125 -1.24 30.08 12.12
C LYS A 125 0.01 30.85 12.53
N VAL A 126 1.01 30.20 13.12
CA VAL A 126 2.28 30.83 13.50
C VAL A 126 3.01 31.38 12.28
N ALA A 127 3.06 30.64 11.17
CA ALA A 127 3.64 31.12 9.92
C ALA A 127 2.92 32.37 9.39
N LEU A 128 1.58 32.39 9.45
CA LEU A 128 0.76 33.53 9.01
C LEU A 128 0.95 34.76 9.90
N TRP A 129 1.04 34.60 11.23
CA TRP A 129 1.31 35.70 12.15
C TRP A 129 2.70 36.32 11.97
N ASN A 130 3.68 35.49 11.60
CA ASN A 130 5.06 35.94 11.37
C ASN A 130 5.28 36.46 9.94
N LEU A 131 4.30 36.33 9.04
CA LEU A 131 4.40 36.80 7.68
C LEU A 131 4.42 38.33 7.66
N ARG A 132 5.51 38.90 7.18
CA ARG A 132 5.66 40.35 6.97
C ARG A 132 6.05 40.62 5.53
N GLN A 133 5.47 41.66 4.94
CA GLN A 133 5.86 42.09 3.61
C GLN A 133 7.16 42.91 3.67
N THR A 134 8.30 42.21 3.64
CA THR A 134 9.64 42.80 3.60
C THR A 134 10.25 42.87 2.19
N GLY A 135 9.60 42.26 1.20
CA GLY A 135 10.04 42.21 -0.20
C GLY A 135 8.93 42.55 -1.21
N THR A 136 9.05 42.03 -2.43
CA THR A 136 8.04 42.24 -3.48
C THR A 136 6.71 41.58 -3.15
N VAL A 137 5.60 42.18 -3.62
CA VAL A 137 4.23 41.66 -3.43
C VAL A 137 4.11 40.22 -3.91
N LEU A 138 4.81 39.85 -5.00
CA LEU A 138 4.78 38.50 -5.56
C LEU A 138 5.35 37.46 -4.59
N ALA A 139 6.51 37.74 -3.98
CA ALA A 139 7.13 36.84 -3.02
C ALA A 139 6.25 36.66 -1.78
N TYR A 140 5.69 37.76 -1.26
CA TYR A 140 4.72 37.73 -0.17
C TYR A 140 3.49 36.87 -0.50
N MET A 141 2.93 37.03 -1.71
CA MET A 141 1.79 36.23 -2.15
C MET A 141 2.13 34.74 -2.31
N GLN A 142 3.33 34.39 -2.77
CA GLN A 142 3.76 33.00 -2.87
C GLN A 142 3.84 32.35 -1.48
N ASP A 143 4.48 33.02 -0.53
CA ASP A 143 4.59 32.52 0.85
C ASP A 143 3.23 32.42 1.53
N PHE A 144 2.37 33.43 1.37
CA PHE A 144 0.99 33.40 1.86
C PHE A 144 0.21 32.20 1.30
N ASN A 145 0.28 31.95 -0.01
CA ASN A 145 -0.44 30.85 -0.66
C ASN A 145 0.10 29.47 -0.26
N GLN A 146 1.40 29.35 0.01
CA GLN A 146 2.00 28.11 0.49
C GLN A 146 1.44 27.73 1.88
N HIS A 147 1.23 28.72 2.75
CA HIS A 147 0.73 28.49 4.11
C HIS A 147 -0.80 28.44 4.21
N ALA A 148 -1.53 29.07 3.29
CA ALA A 148 -2.99 29.01 3.23
C ALA A 148 -3.53 27.64 2.74
N ARG A 149 -2.68 26.80 2.12
CA ARG A 149 -3.05 25.51 1.51
C ARG A 149 -2.75 24.26 2.36
N THR A 150 -2.30 24.43 3.61
CA THR A 150 -1.83 23.33 4.48
C THR A 150 -2.88 22.91 5.51
#